data_AF-A0A7K2WH97-F1
#
_entry.id   AF-A0A7K2WH97-F1
#
_cell.length_a   1.000
_cell.length_b   1.000
_cell.length_c   1.000
_cell.angle_alpha   90.00
_cell.angle_beta   90.00
_cell.angle_gamma   90.00
#
_symmetry.space_group_name_H-M   'P 1'
#
loop_
_entity.id
_entity.type
_entity.pdbx_description
1 polymer ?
#
loop_
_entity_poly.entity_id
_entity_poly.type
_entity_poly.pdbx_seq_one_letter_code
_entity_poly.pdbx_strand_id
1 'polypeptide(L)' 'MRGFGLGVRAGVRWLRRRGTRTDAGMATTEFAMVTLAAAALAAVFYKVVTSGQVSDALRSVIGEALSAPF' A
#
# COMPACT_ATOMS: atom_id res chain seq x y z
N MET A 1 -50.65 29.05 -2.22
CA MET A 1 -50.04 27.91 -2.95
C MET A 1 -48.51 27.95 -2.89
N ARG A 2 -47.86 27.59 -1.77
CA ARG A 2 -46.38 27.50 -1.67
C ARG A 2 -45.99 26.54 -0.53
N GLY A 3 -45.74 25.26 -0.80
CA GLY A 3 -45.40 24.29 0.26
C GLY A 3 -44.67 23.00 -0.14
N PHE A 4 -44.46 22.73 -1.43
CA PHE A 4 -43.99 21.42 -1.91
C PHE A 4 -42.47 21.30 -2.16
N GLY A 5 -41.66 22.29 -1.75
CA GLY A 5 -40.25 22.40 -2.17
C GLY A 5 -39.18 21.97 -1.14
N LEU A 6 -39.55 21.75 0.13
CA LEU A 6 -38.55 21.55 1.21
C LEU A 6 -38.12 20.07 1.37
N GLY A 7 -39.04 19.12 1.17
CA GLY A 7 -38.76 17.69 1.33
C GLY A 7 -37.79 17.13 0.29
N VAL A 8 -37.94 17.54 -0.98
CA VAL A 8 -37.08 17.08 -2.09
C VAL A 8 -35.64 17.57 -1.91
N ARG A 9 -35.44 18.81 -1.46
CA ARG A 9 -34.10 19.38 -1.23
C ARG A 9 -33.38 18.71 -0.06
N ALA A 10 -34.11 18.34 0.99
CA ALA A 10 -33.57 17.60 2.13
C ALA A 10 -33.16 16.17 1.73
N GLY A 11 -34.00 15.46 0.96
CA GLY A 11 -33.71 14.12 0.46
C GLY A 11 -32.49 14.06 -0.46
N VAL A 12 -32.39 14.99 -1.42
CA VAL A 12 -31.24 15.10 -2.33
C VAL A 12 -29.94 15.40 -1.56
N ARG A 13 -29.99 16.27 -0.53
CA ARG A 13 -28.82 16.58 0.31
C ARG A 13 -28.38 15.39 1.17
N TRP A 14 -29.31 14.53 1.58
CA TRP A 14 -29.02 13.35 2.39
C TRP A 14 -28.40 12.22 1.55
N LEU A 15 -28.90 12.02 0.33
CA LEU A 15 -28.33 11.09 -0.65
C LEU A 15 -26.91 11.50 -1.07
N ARG A 16 -26.69 12.80 -1.37
CA ARG A 16 -25.35 13.32 -1.69
C ARG A 16 -24.33 13.08 -0.58
N ARG A 17 -24.72 13.28 0.69
CA ARG A 17 -23.82 13.08 1.84
C ARG A 17 -23.46 11.62 2.12
N ARG A 18 -24.30 10.67 1.69
CA ARG A 18 -23.98 9.24 1.78
C ARG A 18 -23.00 8.81 0.70
N GLY A 19 -23.22 9.23 -0.56
CA GLY A 19 -22.30 8.92 -1.67
C GLY A 19 -20.86 9.34 -1.39
N THR A 20 -20.66 10.58 -0.90
CA THR A 20 -19.33 11.10 -0.55
C THR A 20 -18.63 10.33 0.58
N ARG A 21 -19.38 9.62 1.43
CA ARG A 21 -18.84 8.87 2.58
C ARG A 21 -18.49 7.43 2.21
N THR A 22 -19.21 6.85 1.25
CA THR A 22 -18.93 5.51 0.69
C THR A 22 -17.72 5.55 -0.25
N ASP A 23 -17.61 6.57 -1.11
CA ASP A 23 -16.44 6.72 -2.02
C ASP A 23 -15.14 7.07 -1.28
N ALA A 24 -15.22 7.79 -0.16
CA ALA A 24 -14.06 8.13 0.66
C ALA A 24 -13.37 6.91 1.28
N GLY A 25 -14.11 5.82 1.55
CA GLY A 25 -13.54 4.55 2.03
C GLY A 25 -12.99 3.70 0.88
N MET A 26 -13.64 3.72 -0.28
CA MET A 26 -13.28 2.89 -1.43
C MET A 26 -11.95 3.34 -2.08
N ALA A 27 -11.75 4.64 -2.25
CA ALA A 27 -10.55 5.18 -2.89
C ALA A 27 -9.32 5.29 -1.96
N THR A 28 -9.50 5.32 -0.63
CA THR A 28 -8.38 5.54 0.32
C THR A 28 -7.81 4.24 0.87
N THR A 29 -8.66 3.22 1.07
CA THR A 29 -8.20 1.90 1.56
C THR A 29 -7.45 1.13 0.48
N GLU A 30 -7.86 1.23 -0.79
CA GLU A 30 -7.18 0.58 -1.90
C GLU A 30 -5.72 1.05 -2.02
N PHE A 31 -5.49 2.36 -2.03
CA PHE A 31 -4.15 2.93 -2.06
C PHE A 31 -3.35 2.65 -0.78
N ALA A 32 -3.97 2.65 0.40
CA ALA A 32 -3.29 2.30 1.64
C ALA A 32 -2.81 0.84 1.64
N MET A 33 -3.62 -0.09 1.12
CA MET A 33 -3.26 -1.49 1.01
C MET A 33 -2.08 -1.73 0.05
N VAL A 34 -1.96 -0.95 -1.03
CA VAL A 34 -0.79 -1.01 -1.93
C VAL A 34 0.50 -0.69 -1.18
N THR A 35 0.51 0.37 -0.37
CA THR A 35 1.68 0.73 0.45
C THR A 35 1.97 -0.31 1.52
N LEU A 36 0.94 -0.87 2.15
CA LEU A 36 1.11 -1.96 3.12
C LEU A 36 1.68 -3.23 2.47
N ALA A 37 1.20 -3.58 1.28
CA ALA A 37 1.71 -4.70 0.51
C ALA A 37 3.19 -4.48 0.11
N ALA A 38 3.55 -3.27 -0.33
CA ALA A 38 4.93 -2.90 -0.64
C ALA A 38 5.83 -2.97 0.61
N ALA A 39 5.36 -2.48 1.75
CA ALA A 39 6.09 -2.56 3.02
C ALA A 39 6.30 -4.01 3.48
N ALA A 40 5.27 -4.86 3.35
CA ALA A 40 5.37 -6.28 3.67
C ALA A 40 6.39 -6.99 2.75
N LEU A 41 6.35 -6.71 1.45
CA LEU A 41 7.31 -7.23 0.50
C LEU A 41 8.74 -6.80 0.84
N ALA A 42 8.94 -5.51 1.16
CA ALA A 42 10.24 -4.99 1.58
C ALA A 42 10.77 -5.68 2.86
N ALA A 43 9.90 -5.94 3.83
CA ALA A 43 10.26 -6.67 5.04
C ALA A 43 10.71 -8.11 4.75
N VAL A 44 10.03 -8.80 3.83
CA VAL A 44 10.44 -10.14 3.38
C VAL A 44 11.79 -10.08 2.65
N PHE A 45 11.98 -9.14 1.72
CA PHE A 45 13.26 -8.94 1.04
C PHE A 45 14.40 -8.66 2.03
N TYR A 46 14.16 -7.83 3.04
CA TYR A 46 15.16 -7.55 4.08
C TYR A 46 15.59 -8.83 4.81
N LYS A 47 14.64 -9.70 5.14
CA LYS A 47 14.94 -11.01 5.75
C LYS A 47 15.74 -11.92 4.82
N VAL A 48 15.42 -11.94 3.54
CA VAL A 48 16.15 -12.75 2.55
C VAL A 48 17.59 -12.24 2.40
N VAL A 49 17.77 -10.94 2.16
CA VAL A 49 19.09 -10.34 1.92
C VAL A 49 19.97 -10.37 3.16
N THR A 50 19.37 -10.29 4.35
CA THR A 50 20.09 -10.35 5.64
C THR A 50 20.23 -11.80 6.16
N SER A 51 19.83 -12.80 5.38
CA SER A 51 19.96 -14.20 5.78
C SER A 51 21.43 -14.66 5.75
N GLY A 52 21.72 -15.71 6.53
CA GLY A 52 23.05 -16.34 6.53
C GLY A 52 23.44 -16.87 5.15
N GLN A 53 22.50 -17.50 4.43
CA GLN A 53 22.73 -18.04 3.08
C GLN A 53 23.20 -16.96 2.09
N VAL A 54 22.57 -15.78 2.07
CA VAL A 54 22.97 -14.66 1.21
C VAL A 54 24.31 -14.08 1.65
N SER A 55 24.54 -13.98 2.96
CA SER A 55 25.81 -13.49 3.52
C SER A 55 26.99 -14.41 3.16
N ASP A 56 26.80 -15.72 3.25
CA ASP A 56 27.81 -16.73 2.92
C ASP A 56 28.09 -16.77 1.41
N ALA A 57 27.05 -16.68 0.58
CA ALA A 57 27.21 -16.56 -0.87
C ALA A 57 28.03 -15.32 -1.24
N LEU A 58 27.73 -14.17 -0.62
CA LEU A 58 28.47 -12.93 -0.87
C LEU A 58 29.93 -13.05 -0.41
N ARG A 59 30.18 -13.65 0.76
CA ARG A 59 31.54 -13.94 1.24
C ARG A 59 32.31 -14.86 0.30
N SER A 60 31.66 -15.87 -0.27
CA SER A 60 32.26 -16.77 -1.24
C SER A 60 32.71 -16.01 -2.50
N VAL A 61 31.83 -15.19 -3.07
CA VAL A 61 32.15 -14.38 -4.26
C VAL A 61 33.28 -13.39 -3.99
N ILE A 62 33.26 -12.72 -2.82
CA ILE A 62 34.33 -11.81 -2.41
C ILE A 62 35.65 -12.58 -2.21
N GLY A 63 35.61 -13.75 -1.58
CA GLY A 63 36.77 -14.60 -1.36
C GLY A 63 37.39 -15.08 -2.67
N GLU A 64 36.58 -15.45 -3.65
CA GLU A 64 37.03 -15.81 -5.00
C GLU A 64 37.69 -14.61 -5.68
N ALA A 65 37.05 -13.43 -5.64
CA ALA A 65 37.59 -12.21 -6.24
C ALA A 65 38.93 -11.77 -5.63
N LEU A 66 39.12 -12.00 -4.32
CA LEU A 66 40.38 -11.71 -3.61
C LEU A 66 41.46 -12.77 -3.83
N SER A 67 41.07 -14.00 -4.13
CA SER A 67 42.00 -15.12 -4.37
C SER A 67 42.44 -15.21 -5.83
N ALA A 68 41.84 -14.42 -6.72
CA ALA A 68 42.28 -14.30 -8.10
C ALA A 68 43.73 -13.75 -8.11
N PRO A 69 44.68 -14.41 -8.79
CA PRO A 69 46.03 -13.89 -8.91
C PRO A 69 45.98 -12.57 -9.66
N PHE A 70 46.52 -11.51 -9.05
CA PHE A 70 46.71 -10.20 -9.68
C PHE A 70 47.84 -10.24 -10.71
#